data_AF-A0A4Q0HU44-F1
#
_entry.id   AF-A0A4Q0HU44-F1
#
_cell.length_a   1.000
_cell.length_b   1.000
_cell.length_c   1.000
_cell.angle_alpha   90.00
_cell.angle_beta   90.00
_cell.angle_gamma   90.00
#
_symmetry.space_group_name_H-M   'P 1'
#
loop_
_entity.id
_entity.type
_entity.pdbx_description
1 polymer ?
#
loop_
_entity_poly.entity_id
_entity_poly.type
_entity_poly.pdbx_seq_one_letter_code
_entity_poly.pdbx_strand_id
1 'polypeptide(L)'
;MARLSVRDFPDNLHQLLIQSAARHERSLEGETRFGLARYLESLKAPKPEEASLCESWQRSTGQRLQALFTRLREDNVFSWGERSDLPHLALALGEPSPATLMNCIDGREALPFDLAIRIADRYGCNLEWLINGSSTMFPYPEIGGDYREFFEPAVRGTGISIKLVRLCTSEDAEGNPGRHDGTLLMFRCKDDKLSIAAGYSGRFYLNGHMGGGGHSCLEGFVKFLNESKNLQFSEYNCTAPIDESAMWDHHPNYYLDLKHCSQASWLYPLRAGRSPSSIDWTQQHAYMSPKQNDQPLS
;
A
#
# COMPACT_ATOMS: atom_id res chain seq x y z
N MET A 1 23.39 -46.84 24.55
CA MET A 1 22.92 -45.92 23.49
C MET A 1 21.67 -46.52 22.88
N ALA A 2 20.57 -45.75 22.80
CA ALA A 2 19.35 -46.22 22.14
C ALA A 2 19.58 -46.32 20.63
N ARG A 3 19.12 -47.41 20.01
CA ARG A 3 19.20 -47.62 18.56
C ARG A 3 17.98 -46.97 17.93
N LEU A 4 18.18 -45.84 17.25
CA LEU A 4 17.13 -45.17 16.47
C LEU A 4 16.86 -45.94 15.19
N SER A 5 15.62 -46.39 15.01
CA SER A 5 15.08 -46.91 13.76
C SER A 5 14.45 -45.77 12.96
N VAL A 6 14.40 -45.91 11.63
CA VAL A 6 13.72 -44.93 10.75
C VAL A 6 12.22 -44.82 11.11
N ARG A 7 11.64 -45.87 11.70
CA ARG A 7 10.25 -45.90 12.18
C ARG A 7 10.03 -45.10 13.47
N ASP A 8 11.10 -44.72 14.16
CA ASP A 8 11.02 -43.92 15.38
C ASP A 8 11.00 -42.41 15.04
N PHE A 9 10.97 -42.06 13.75
CA PHE A 9 10.89 -40.67 13.32
C PHE A 9 9.45 -40.16 13.46
N PRO A 10 9.25 -38.87 13.78
CA PRO A 10 7.93 -38.25 13.74
C PRO A 10 7.20 -38.53 12.43
N ASP A 11 5.91 -38.84 12.50
CA ASP A 11 5.12 -39.32 11.34
C ASP A 11 5.19 -38.40 10.12
N ASN A 12 5.21 -37.08 10.35
CA ASN A 12 5.35 -36.09 9.29
C ASN A 12 6.71 -36.18 8.56
N LEU A 13 7.80 -36.38 9.31
CA LEU A 13 9.14 -36.56 8.74
C LEU A 13 9.28 -37.92 8.05
N HIS A 14 8.67 -38.97 8.60
CA HIS A 14 8.65 -40.29 7.98
C HIS A 14 7.92 -40.27 6.64
N GLN A 15 6.77 -39.60 6.54
CA GLN A 15 6.02 -39.42 5.29
C GLN A 15 6.84 -38.65 4.23
N LEU A 16 7.49 -37.55 4.62
CA LEU A 16 8.36 -36.79 3.71
C LEU A 16 9.54 -37.63 3.21
N LEU A 17 10.13 -38.46 4.08
CA LEU A 17 11.21 -39.38 3.71
C LEU A 17 10.74 -40.46 2.74
N ILE A 18 9.54 -41.02 2.91
CA ILE A 18 8.96 -41.98 1.96
C ILE A 18 8.79 -41.32 0.58
N GLN A 19 8.25 -40.10 0.52
CA GLN A 19 8.05 -39.38 -0.73
C GLN A 19 9.38 -39.05 -1.41
N SER A 20 10.38 -38.61 -0.65
CA SER A 20 11.72 -38.31 -1.16
C SER A 20 12.42 -39.58 -1.66
N ALA A 21 12.34 -40.68 -0.90
CA ALA A 21 12.92 -41.97 -1.28
C ALA A 21 12.32 -42.51 -2.58
N ALA A 22 10.98 -42.42 -2.73
CA ALA A 22 10.29 -42.78 -3.97
C ALA A 22 10.73 -41.90 -5.15
N ARG A 23 10.86 -40.58 -4.94
CA ARG A 23 11.29 -39.63 -5.96
C ARG A 23 12.72 -39.88 -6.46
N HIS A 24 13.60 -40.35 -5.58
CA HIS A 24 15.01 -40.60 -5.89
C HIS A 24 15.33 -42.07 -6.18
N GLU A 25 14.31 -42.94 -6.27
CA GLU A 25 14.44 -44.39 -6.50
C GLU A 25 15.38 -45.07 -5.50
N ARG A 26 15.31 -44.66 -4.22
CA ARG A 26 16.11 -45.23 -3.13
C ARG A 26 15.25 -45.95 -2.12
N SER A 27 15.85 -46.90 -1.39
CA SER A 27 15.21 -47.42 -0.18
C SER A 27 15.10 -46.30 0.87
N LEU A 28 14.12 -46.41 1.76
CA LEU A 28 13.94 -45.44 2.84
C LEU A 28 15.21 -45.30 3.71
N GLU A 29 15.88 -46.42 3.97
CA GLU A 29 17.15 -46.45 4.70
C GLU A 29 18.30 -45.81 3.89
N GLY A 30 18.32 -46.01 2.57
CA GLY A 30 19.28 -45.39 1.65
C GLY A 30 19.11 -43.88 1.55
N GLU A 31 17.87 -43.38 1.46
CA GLU A 31 17.56 -41.95 1.46
C GLU A 31 17.91 -41.31 2.80
N THR A 32 17.64 -42.00 3.91
CA THR A 32 18.01 -41.53 5.26
C THR A 32 19.54 -41.43 5.41
N ARG A 33 20.29 -42.45 4.96
CA ARG A 33 21.77 -42.41 4.94
C ARG A 33 22.30 -41.27 4.06
N PHE A 34 21.70 -41.06 2.90
CA PHE A 34 22.09 -39.98 1.99
C PHE A 34 21.83 -38.59 2.60
N GLY A 35 20.65 -38.39 3.21
CA GLY A 35 20.32 -37.15 3.91
C GLY A 35 21.23 -36.89 5.11
N LEU A 36 21.51 -37.92 5.93
CA LEU A 36 22.46 -37.83 7.04
C LEU A 36 23.87 -37.52 6.56
N ALA A 37 24.34 -38.16 5.49
CA ALA A 37 25.66 -37.89 4.92
C ALA A 37 25.78 -36.43 4.46
N ARG A 38 24.78 -35.93 3.71
CA ARG A 38 24.74 -34.53 3.28
C ARG A 38 24.66 -33.55 4.44
N TYR A 39 23.90 -33.86 5.49
CA TYR A 39 23.84 -33.04 6.68
C TYR A 39 25.19 -33.00 7.42
N LEU A 40 25.85 -34.15 7.56
CA LEU A 40 27.20 -34.22 8.14
C LEU A 40 28.24 -33.48 7.30
N GLU A 41 28.10 -33.51 5.97
CA GLU A 41 28.90 -32.68 5.06
C GLU A 41 28.60 -31.19 5.24
N SER A 42 27.33 -30.79 5.41
CA SER A 42 26.96 -29.39 5.66
C SER A 42 27.46 -28.87 7.01
N LEU A 43 27.62 -29.74 8.01
CA LEU A 43 28.24 -29.37 9.29
C LEU A 43 29.75 -29.14 9.17
N LYS A 44 30.41 -29.74 8.17
CA LYS A 44 31.83 -29.57 7.86
C LYS A 44 32.09 -28.47 6.86
N ALA A 45 31.08 -28.07 6.09
CA ALA A 45 31.17 -26.90 5.23
C ALA A 45 31.54 -25.69 6.11
N PRO A 46 32.50 -24.86 5.68
CA PRO A 46 32.73 -23.59 6.36
C PRO A 46 31.38 -22.89 6.46
N LYS A 47 31.02 -22.43 7.67
CA LYS A 47 29.84 -21.57 7.81
C LYS A 47 30.00 -20.46 6.78
N PRO A 48 28.98 -20.18 5.94
CA PRO A 48 29.04 -19.03 5.07
C PRO A 48 29.42 -17.83 5.93
N GLU A 49 30.45 -17.09 5.53
CA GLU A 49 30.85 -15.89 6.25
C GLU A 49 29.60 -15.05 6.48
N GLU A 50 29.39 -14.62 7.73
CA GLU A 50 28.31 -13.70 8.02
C GLU A 50 28.50 -12.49 7.12
N ALA A 51 27.46 -12.20 6.33
CA ALA A 51 27.49 -11.09 5.40
C ALA A 51 27.91 -9.82 6.15
N SER A 52 28.84 -9.07 5.58
CA SER A 52 29.19 -7.78 6.13
C SER A 52 27.93 -6.91 6.24
N LEU A 53 27.97 -5.90 7.12
CA LEU A 53 26.86 -4.94 7.25
C LEU A 53 26.49 -4.32 5.90
N CYS A 54 27.50 -4.06 5.05
CA CYS A 54 27.30 -3.54 3.69
C CYS A 54 26.55 -4.53 2.80
N GLU A 55 26.99 -5.80 2.73
CA GLU A 55 26.33 -6.81 1.90
C GLU A 55 24.91 -7.13 2.38
N SER A 56 24.71 -7.18 3.70
CA SER A 56 23.37 -7.37 4.28
C SER A 56 22.44 -6.22 3.91
N TRP A 57 22.94 -4.98 4.00
CA TRP A 57 22.20 -3.79 3.60
C TRP A 57 21.91 -3.76 2.10
N GLN A 58 22.87 -4.10 1.23
CA GLN A 58 22.70 -4.17 -0.22
C GLN A 58 21.61 -5.18 -0.61
N ARG A 59 21.67 -6.40 -0.06
CA ARG A 59 20.66 -7.45 -0.32
C ARG A 59 19.27 -7.02 0.16
N SER A 60 19.19 -6.43 1.36
CA SER A 60 17.91 -5.95 1.89
C SER A 60 17.33 -4.81 1.05
N THR A 61 18.18 -3.91 0.55
CA THR A 61 17.77 -2.83 -0.35
C THR A 61 17.31 -3.36 -1.70
N GLY A 62 17.99 -4.36 -2.25
CA GLY A 62 17.58 -5.05 -3.48
C GLY A 62 16.21 -5.72 -3.36
N GLN A 63 15.95 -6.38 -2.23
CA GLN A 63 14.63 -6.96 -1.92
C GLN A 63 13.54 -5.90 -1.84
N ARG A 64 13.80 -4.74 -1.22
CA ARG A 64 12.84 -3.64 -1.17
C ARG A 64 12.57 -3.03 -2.55
N LEU A 65 13.58 -2.86 -3.39
CA LEU A 65 13.41 -2.43 -4.78
C LEU A 65 12.52 -3.41 -5.56
N GLN A 66 12.77 -4.72 -5.41
CA GLN A 66 11.96 -5.75 -6.04
C GLN A 66 10.51 -5.72 -5.55
N ALA A 67 10.29 -5.58 -4.24
CA ALA A 67 8.97 -5.46 -3.64
C ALA A 67 8.23 -4.22 -4.16
N LEU A 68 8.90 -3.06 -4.19
CA LEU A 68 8.35 -1.81 -4.72
C LEU A 68 7.93 -1.95 -6.18
N PHE A 69 8.82 -2.39 -7.07
CA PHE A 69 8.48 -2.52 -8.50
C PHE A 69 7.42 -3.60 -8.77
N THR A 70 7.28 -4.57 -7.90
CA THR A 70 6.17 -5.53 -7.96
C THR A 70 4.87 -4.86 -7.55
N ARG A 71 4.85 -4.17 -6.42
CA ARG A 71 3.70 -3.43 -5.91
C ARG A 71 3.21 -2.36 -6.90
N LEU A 72 4.10 -1.59 -7.51
CA LEU A 72 3.74 -0.59 -8.53
C LEU A 72 3.05 -1.19 -9.77
N ARG A 73 3.42 -2.43 -10.14
CA ARG A 73 2.74 -3.16 -11.23
C ARG A 73 1.36 -3.66 -10.80
N GLU A 74 1.24 -4.17 -9.59
CA GLU A 74 -0.02 -4.67 -9.04
C GLU A 74 -1.04 -3.53 -8.83
N ASP A 75 -0.56 -2.37 -8.38
CA ASP A 75 -1.37 -1.18 -8.10
C ASP A 75 -1.67 -0.33 -9.35
N ASN A 76 -1.37 -0.84 -10.55
CA ASN A 76 -1.62 -0.18 -11.84
C ASN A 76 -1.04 1.26 -11.90
N VAL A 77 0.23 1.43 -11.47
CA VAL A 77 0.91 2.74 -11.51
C VAL A 77 1.33 3.13 -12.93
N PHE A 78 1.71 2.15 -13.74
CA PHE A 78 2.14 2.37 -15.11
C PHE A 78 0.94 2.58 -16.04
N SER A 79 1.07 3.57 -16.93
CA SER A 79 0.03 3.89 -17.91
C SER A 79 -0.20 2.73 -18.90
N TRP A 80 -1.34 2.72 -19.59
CA TRP A 80 -1.61 1.69 -20.59
C TRP A 80 -0.53 1.68 -21.70
N GLY A 81 0.14 0.54 -21.87
CA GLY A 81 1.24 0.38 -22.82
C GLY A 81 2.61 0.87 -22.31
N GLU A 82 2.68 1.49 -21.12
CA GLU A 82 3.95 1.80 -20.48
C GLU A 82 4.65 0.51 -20.04
N ARG A 83 5.91 0.37 -20.42
CA ARG A 83 6.70 -0.82 -20.09
C ARG A 83 7.29 -0.68 -18.69
N SER A 84 7.05 -1.70 -17.86
CA SER A 84 7.48 -1.74 -16.46
C SER A 84 8.61 -2.75 -16.21
N ASP A 85 9.29 -3.22 -17.26
CA ASP A 85 10.47 -4.08 -17.11
C ASP A 85 11.71 -3.26 -16.69
N LEU A 86 12.68 -3.89 -16.03
CA LEU A 86 13.83 -3.20 -15.43
C LEU A 86 14.58 -2.26 -16.40
N PRO A 87 14.81 -2.62 -17.68
CA PRO A 87 15.36 -1.68 -18.65
C PRO A 87 14.55 -0.39 -18.84
N HIS A 88 13.23 -0.50 -18.95
CA HIS A 88 12.37 0.67 -19.13
C HIS A 88 12.25 1.49 -17.84
N LEU A 89 12.26 0.84 -16.67
CA LEU A 89 12.32 1.53 -15.37
C LEU A 89 13.62 2.32 -15.22
N ALA A 90 14.76 1.72 -15.56
CA ALA A 90 16.06 2.39 -15.53
C ALA A 90 16.08 3.60 -16.48
N LEU A 91 15.57 3.44 -17.71
CA LEU A 91 15.44 4.53 -18.68
C LEU A 91 14.54 5.66 -18.14
N ALA A 92 13.40 5.32 -17.55
CA ALA A 92 12.45 6.28 -16.97
C ALA A 92 13.04 7.03 -15.75
N LEU A 93 13.95 6.39 -15.02
CA LEU A 93 14.69 7.00 -13.92
C LEU A 93 15.87 7.86 -14.43
N GLY A 94 16.24 7.77 -15.70
CA GLY A 94 17.37 8.50 -16.28
C GLY A 94 18.72 7.84 -16.03
N GLU A 95 18.74 6.53 -15.75
CA GLU A 95 19.98 5.78 -15.64
C GLU A 95 20.64 5.62 -17.02
N PRO A 96 21.98 5.73 -17.11
CA PRO A 96 22.70 5.56 -18.37
C PRO A 96 22.69 4.11 -18.87
N SER A 97 22.41 3.15 -17.99
CA SER A 97 22.37 1.73 -18.29
C SER A 97 21.41 1.01 -17.33
N PRO A 98 20.69 -0.02 -17.77
CA PRO A 98 19.89 -0.85 -16.88
C PRO A 98 20.70 -1.64 -15.86
N ALA A 99 22.00 -1.82 -16.10
CA ALA A 99 22.89 -2.59 -15.25
C ALA A 99 22.93 -2.05 -13.80
N THR A 100 22.94 -0.73 -13.60
CA THR A 100 22.94 -0.12 -12.26
C THR A 100 21.75 -0.60 -11.44
N LEU A 101 20.54 -0.47 -12.01
CA LEU A 101 19.32 -0.86 -11.32
C LEU A 101 19.25 -2.38 -11.08
N MET A 102 19.68 -3.17 -12.07
CA MET A 102 19.74 -4.64 -11.95
C MET A 102 20.71 -5.09 -10.86
N ASN A 103 21.92 -4.50 -10.80
CA ASN A 103 22.91 -4.83 -9.78
C ASN A 103 22.45 -4.42 -8.37
N CYS A 104 21.73 -3.30 -8.24
CA CYS A 104 21.11 -2.90 -6.98
C CYS A 104 20.04 -3.91 -6.53
N ILE A 105 19.17 -4.34 -7.44
CA ILE A 105 18.12 -5.34 -7.16
C ILE A 105 18.73 -6.69 -6.77
N ASP A 106 19.78 -7.11 -7.48
CA ASP A 106 20.51 -8.35 -7.19
C ASP A 106 21.32 -8.27 -5.87
N GLY A 107 21.39 -7.09 -5.23
CA GLY A 107 22.17 -6.85 -4.03
C GLY A 107 23.69 -6.94 -4.25
N ARG A 108 24.14 -6.72 -5.50
CA ARG A 108 25.57 -6.72 -5.89
C ARG A 108 26.21 -5.34 -5.74
N GLU A 109 25.39 -4.30 -5.87
CA GLU A 109 25.82 -2.91 -5.71
C GLU A 109 24.92 -2.17 -4.72
N ALA A 110 25.48 -1.12 -4.12
CA ALA A 110 24.75 -0.20 -3.27
C ALA A 110 23.82 0.69 -4.10
N LEU A 111 22.58 0.88 -3.65
CA LEU A 111 21.68 1.86 -4.24
C LEU A 111 22.23 3.28 -4.03
N PRO A 112 22.60 4.03 -5.09
CA PRO A 112 23.04 5.41 -4.93
C PRO A 112 21.90 6.28 -4.39
N PHE A 113 22.20 7.20 -3.47
CA PHE A 113 21.17 8.07 -2.87
C PHE A 113 20.44 8.93 -3.90
N ASP A 114 21.13 9.42 -4.93
CA ASP A 114 20.49 10.15 -6.03
C ASP A 114 19.45 9.29 -6.76
N LEU A 115 19.77 8.02 -7.03
CA LEU A 115 18.82 7.08 -7.64
C LEU A 115 17.66 6.78 -6.68
N ALA A 116 17.91 6.61 -5.39
CA ALA A 116 16.87 6.41 -4.39
C ALA A 116 15.88 7.61 -4.34
N ILE A 117 16.40 8.84 -4.39
CA ILE A 117 15.59 10.06 -4.45
C ILE A 117 14.76 10.09 -5.72
N ARG A 118 15.35 9.82 -6.90
CA ARG A 118 14.60 9.78 -8.17
C ARG A 118 13.50 8.72 -8.17
N ILE A 119 13.74 7.55 -7.56
CA ILE A 119 12.73 6.50 -7.39
C ILE A 119 11.59 7.00 -6.50
N ALA A 120 11.91 7.57 -5.34
CA ALA A 120 10.94 8.09 -4.39
C ALA A 120 10.09 9.22 -5.00
N ASP A 121 10.72 10.17 -5.69
CA ASP A 121 10.05 11.30 -6.33
C ASP A 121 9.14 10.85 -7.48
N ARG A 122 9.61 9.90 -8.31
CA ARG A 122 8.85 9.45 -9.48
C ARG A 122 7.66 8.58 -9.12
N TYR A 123 7.82 7.67 -8.16
CA TYR A 123 6.81 6.66 -7.81
C TYR A 123 6.11 6.92 -6.46
N GLY A 124 6.44 8.02 -5.78
CA GLY A 124 5.80 8.43 -4.53
C GLY A 124 6.06 7.51 -3.33
N CYS A 125 7.09 6.65 -3.37
CA CYS A 125 7.43 5.78 -2.24
C CYS A 125 8.21 6.53 -1.16
N ASN A 126 8.24 5.97 0.06
CA ASN A 126 8.98 6.52 1.17
C ASN A 126 10.50 6.25 1.01
N LEU A 127 11.29 7.32 0.98
CA LEU A 127 12.75 7.25 0.85
C LEU A 127 13.41 6.54 2.05
N GLU A 128 12.89 6.76 3.27
CA GLU A 128 13.42 6.14 4.48
C GLU A 128 13.24 4.63 4.42
N TRP A 129 12.03 4.17 4.08
CA TRP A 129 11.73 2.76 3.83
C TRP A 129 12.63 2.18 2.75
N LEU A 130 12.83 2.89 1.65
CA LEU A 130 13.69 2.41 0.57
C LEU A 130 15.14 2.21 1.04
N ILE A 131 15.70 3.15 1.80
CA ILE A 131 17.10 3.15 2.22
C ILE A 131 17.38 2.19 3.38
N ASN A 132 16.52 2.13 4.41
CA ASN A 132 16.83 1.37 5.62
C ASN A 132 15.71 0.39 6.05
N GLY A 133 14.55 0.41 5.39
CA GLY A 133 13.42 -0.47 5.67
C GLY A 133 12.58 -0.07 6.89
N SER A 134 12.82 1.10 7.50
CA SER A 134 11.91 1.66 8.52
C SER A 134 10.65 2.21 7.85
N SER A 135 9.56 2.37 8.62
CA SER A 135 8.29 2.91 8.11
C SER A 135 7.61 2.02 7.06
N THR A 136 6.67 2.59 6.30
CA THR A 136 5.84 1.93 5.29
C THR A 136 6.33 2.24 3.88
N MET A 137 5.97 1.39 2.90
CA MET A 137 6.41 1.57 1.50
C MET A 137 5.94 2.89 0.91
N PHE A 138 4.70 3.29 1.17
CA PHE A 138 4.13 4.56 0.73
C PHE A 138 3.74 5.43 1.93
N PRO A 139 3.89 6.77 1.81
CA PRO A 139 3.56 7.68 2.88
C PRO A 139 2.05 7.93 2.96
N TYR A 140 1.46 7.57 4.10
CA TYR A 140 0.09 7.93 4.49
C TYR A 140 0.11 8.56 5.89
N PRO A 141 0.49 9.84 6.02
CA PRO A 141 0.42 10.52 7.30
C PRO A 141 -1.02 10.65 7.81
N GLU A 142 -1.21 10.60 9.13
CA GLU A 142 -2.46 11.00 9.80
C GLU A 142 -2.59 12.51 9.68
N ILE A 143 -3.57 12.99 8.93
CA ILE A 143 -3.80 14.41 8.65
C ILE A 143 -5.19 14.88 9.10
N GLY A 144 -5.92 14.09 9.89
CA GLY A 144 -7.24 14.44 10.39
C GLY A 144 -7.25 15.70 11.26
N GLY A 145 -6.10 16.08 11.85
CA GLY A 145 -5.90 17.37 12.53
C GLY A 145 -5.34 18.47 11.63
N ASP A 146 -4.58 18.11 10.59
CA ASP A 146 -3.73 19.01 9.81
C ASP A 146 -4.15 19.12 8.33
N TYR A 147 -5.38 18.70 8.02
CA TYR A 147 -5.92 18.69 6.64
C TYR A 147 -5.88 20.07 5.98
N ARG A 148 -5.91 21.17 6.75
CA ARG A 148 -5.80 22.53 6.22
C ARG A 148 -4.44 22.77 5.56
N GLU A 149 -3.35 22.33 6.19
CA GLU A 149 -2.01 22.41 5.63
C GLU A 149 -1.87 21.46 4.44
N PHE A 150 -2.40 20.24 4.56
CA PHE A 150 -2.40 19.28 3.46
C PHE A 150 -3.09 19.81 2.19
N PHE A 151 -4.21 20.55 2.32
CA PHE A 151 -4.94 21.11 1.18
C PHE A 151 -4.48 22.51 0.75
N GLU A 152 -3.62 23.20 1.51
CA GLU A 152 -3.15 24.55 1.18
C GLU A 152 -2.59 24.67 -0.26
N PRO A 153 -1.78 23.73 -0.77
CA PRO A 153 -1.29 23.80 -2.15
C PRO A 153 -2.41 23.77 -3.19
N ALA A 154 -3.53 23.09 -2.92
CA ALA A 154 -4.70 23.07 -3.80
C ALA A 154 -5.49 24.39 -3.74
N VAL A 155 -5.45 25.11 -2.60
CA VAL A 155 -6.10 26.41 -2.45
C VAL A 155 -5.38 27.49 -3.25
N ARG A 156 -4.04 27.44 -3.27
CA ARG A 156 -3.18 28.44 -3.92
C ARG A 156 -2.90 28.16 -5.40
N GLY A 157 -2.94 26.88 -5.80
CA GLY A 157 -2.56 26.42 -7.13
C GLY A 157 -3.74 26.09 -8.04
N THR A 158 -3.48 26.03 -9.34
CA THR A 158 -4.39 25.47 -10.36
C THR A 158 -3.95 24.07 -10.77
N GLY A 159 -4.85 23.24 -11.29
CA GLY A 159 -4.52 21.89 -11.79
C GLY A 159 -4.26 20.86 -10.69
N ILE A 160 -4.88 21.06 -9.53
CA ILE A 160 -4.88 20.12 -8.42
C ILE A 160 -6.32 19.66 -8.16
N SER A 161 -6.58 18.37 -8.33
CA SER A 161 -7.84 17.75 -7.95
C SER A 161 -7.71 17.06 -6.59
N ILE A 162 -8.76 17.16 -5.78
CA ILE A 162 -8.83 16.50 -4.47
C ILE A 162 -9.79 15.32 -4.57
N LYS A 163 -9.29 14.13 -4.23
CA LYS A 163 -10.11 12.92 -4.15
C LYS A 163 -10.24 12.48 -2.69
N LEU A 164 -11.48 12.29 -2.26
CA LEU A 164 -11.84 11.82 -0.93
C LEU A 164 -12.36 10.40 -1.07
N VAL A 165 -11.69 9.43 -0.46
CA VAL A 165 -12.03 8.01 -0.61
C VAL A 165 -12.40 7.45 0.75
N ARG A 166 -13.64 7.01 0.90
CA ARG A 166 -14.11 6.24 2.06
C ARG A 166 -13.75 4.78 1.85
N LEU A 167 -13.09 4.16 2.82
CA LEU A 167 -12.89 2.71 2.82
C LEU A 167 -14.15 1.99 3.28
N CYS A 168 -14.54 0.98 2.52
CA CYS A 168 -15.69 0.12 2.77
C CYS A 168 -15.18 -1.31 2.94
N THR A 169 -14.78 -1.66 4.16
CA THR A 169 -14.27 -3.01 4.46
C THR A 169 -15.43 -3.94 4.80
N SER A 170 -15.35 -5.20 4.38
CA SER A 170 -16.34 -6.21 4.72
C SER A 170 -16.40 -6.46 6.23
N GLU A 171 -17.55 -6.93 6.70
CA GLU A 171 -17.70 -7.42 8.06
C GLU A 171 -16.86 -8.68 8.28
N ASP A 172 -16.37 -8.87 9.51
CA ASP A 172 -15.75 -10.11 9.93
C ASP A 172 -16.79 -11.25 10.07
N ALA A 173 -16.32 -12.46 10.42
CA ALA A 173 -17.20 -13.62 10.55
C ALA A 173 -18.25 -13.46 11.68
N GLU A 174 -18.00 -12.52 12.59
CA GLU A 174 -18.82 -12.16 13.73
C GLU A 174 -19.78 -10.98 13.43
N GLY A 175 -19.76 -10.44 12.21
CA GLY A 175 -20.62 -9.34 11.77
C GLY A 175 -20.16 -7.95 12.23
N ASN A 176 -18.92 -7.83 12.72
CA ASN A 176 -18.36 -6.52 13.05
C ASN A 176 -17.80 -5.87 11.78
N PRO A 177 -17.99 -4.55 11.58
CA PRO A 177 -17.34 -3.84 10.50
C PRO A 177 -15.83 -4.03 10.56
N GLY A 178 -15.21 -4.28 9.40
CA GLY A 178 -13.75 -4.36 9.33
C GLY A 178 -13.09 -3.13 9.96
N ARG A 179 -11.92 -3.33 10.58
CA ARG A 179 -11.22 -2.33 11.40
C ARG A 179 -11.06 -0.96 10.75
N HIS A 180 -10.96 -0.92 9.43
CA HIS A 180 -10.74 0.30 8.66
C HIS A 180 -12.00 0.85 7.98
N ASP A 181 -13.19 0.26 8.19
CA ASP A 181 -14.43 0.77 7.60
C ASP A 181 -14.65 2.23 8.01
N GLY A 182 -15.02 3.05 7.03
CA GLY A 182 -15.24 4.48 7.23
C GLY A 182 -13.94 5.30 7.34
N THR A 183 -12.75 4.69 7.28
CA THR A 183 -11.51 5.48 7.21
C THR A 183 -11.55 6.35 5.95
N LEU A 184 -11.26 7.64 6.13
CA LEU A 184 -11.18 8.59 5.02
C LEU A 184 -9.73 8.71 4.56
N LEU A 185 -9.47 8.31 3.32
CA LEU A 185 -8.26 8.63 2.59
C LEU A 185 -8.46 9.93 1.80
N MET A 186 -7.41 10.74 1.77
CA MET A 186 -7.40 12.07 1.14
C MET A 186 -6.22 12.12 0.18
N PHE A 187 -6.52 12.39 -1.08
CA PHE A 187 -5.53 12.44 -2.14
C PHE A 187 -5.52 13.80 -2.81
N ARG A 188 -4.32 14.30 -3.08
CA ARG A 188 -4.08 15.49 -3.88
C ARG A 188 -3.37 15.08 -5.16
N CYS A 189 -4.11 15.10 -6.26
CA CYS A 189 -3.64 14.71 -7.58
C CYS A 189 -3.30 15.96 -8.37
N LYS A 190 -2.11 16.02 -8.96
CA LYS A 190 -1.68 17.12 -9.84
C LYS A 190 -1.62 16.62 -11.26
N ASP A 191 -2.28 17.30 -12.20
CA ASP A 191 -2.56 16.78 -13.55
C ASP A 191 -1.29 16.37 -14.35
N ASP A 192 -0.14 16.97 -14.04
CA ASP A 192 1.14 16.77 -14.71
C ASP A 192 2.11 15.82 -13.98
N LYS A 193 1.75 15.31 -12.79
CA LYS A 193 2.62 14.47 -11.96
C LYS A 193 2.06 13.07 -11.75
N LEU A 194 2.95 12.09 -11.89
CA LEU A 194 2.69 10.70 -11.49
C LEU A 194 2.56 10.55 -9.97
N SER A 195 3.27 11.38 -9.20
CA SER A 195 3.25 11.36 -7.74
C SER A 195 1.93 11.90 -7.19
N ILE A 196 1.21 11.07 -6.42
CA ILE A 196 -0.01 11.46 -5.71
C ILE A 196 0.33 11.67 -4.23
N ALA A 197 0.04 12.84 -3.69
CA ALA A 197 0.16 13.06 -2.25
C ALA A 197 -1.05 12.44 -1.55
N ALA A 198 -0.80 11.66 -0.51
CA ALA A 198 -1.81 10.93 0.24
C ALA A 198 -1.77 11.28 1.74
N GLY A 199 -2.90 11.06 2.41
CA GLY A 199 -3.03 11.11 3.85
C GLY A 199 -4.34 10.48 4.28
N TYR A 200 -4.51 10.22 5.56
CA TYR A 200 -5.74 9.65 6.10
C TYR A 200 -6.19 10.37 7.37
N SER A 201 -7.47 10.18 7.73
CA SER A 201 -7.97 10.62 9.03
C SER A 201 -7.97 9.44 10.01
N GLY A 202 -7.21 9.56 11.10
CA GLY A 202 -7.32 8.73 12.29
C GLY A 202 -8.14 9.40 13.41
N ARG A 203 -8.54 10.67 13.22
CA ARG A 203 -9.24 11.51 14.21
C ARG A 203 -10.76 11.35 14.16
N PHE A 204 -11.27 11.01 12.98
CA PHE A 204 -12.69 10.75 12.73
C PHE A 204 -12.84 9.69 11.63
N TYR A 205 -13.99 9.03 11.62
CA TYR A 205 -14.38 8.00 10.67
C TYR A 205 -15.74 8.35 10.04
N LEU A 206 -15.95 7.93 8.80
CA LEU A 206 -17.19 8.06 8.07
C LEU A 206 -18.05 6.80 8.28
N ASN A 207 -18.31 6.47 9.54
CA ASN A 207 -19.17 5.37 9.98
C ASN A 207 -19.91 5.75 11.28
N GLY A 208 -20.80 4.87 11.75
CA GLY A 208 -21.61 5.12 12.94
C GLY A 208 -20.90 4.93 14.28
N HIS A 209 -19.63 4.51 14.29
CA HIS A 209 -18.94 3.99 15.49
C HIS A 209 -17.99 5.01 16.15
N MET A 210 -18.19 6.31 15.92
CA MET A 210 -17.37 7.35 16.55
C MET A 210 -17.87 7.77 17.93
N GLY A 211 -16.93 8.04 18.84
CA GLY A 211 -17.21 8.74 20.09
C GLY A 211 -17.27 10.28 19.91
N GLY A 212 -17.61 10.99 20.99
CA GLY A 212 -17.81 12.46 20.96
C GLY A 212 -16.61 13.28 20.46
N GLY A 213 -15.38 12.85 20.75
CA GLY A 213 -14.17 13.49 20.23
C GLY A 213 -14.04 13.40 18.71
N GLY A 214 -14.41 12.25 18.13
CA GLY A 214 -14.42 12.06 16.67
C GLY A 214 -15.50 12.89 15.97
N HIS A 215 -16.67 13.02 16.59
CA HIS A 215 -17.73 13.92 16.09
C HIS A 215 -17.27 15.37 16.00
N SER A 216 -16.65 15.90 17.05
CA SER A 216 -16.13 17.28 17.03
C SER A 216 -15.05 17.49 15.95
N CYS A 217 -14.17 16.50 15.74
CA CYS A 217 -13.17 16.55 14.66
C CYS A 217 -13.84 16.54 13.28
N LEU A 218 -14.86 15.70 13.07
CA LEU A 218 -15.62 15.65 11.83
C LEU A 218 -16.36 16.96 11.56
N GLU A 219 -16.99 17.57 12.56
CA GLU A 219 -17.65 18.87 12.42
C GLU A 219 -16.66 19.96 11.97
N GLY A 220 -15.46 19.99 12.55
CA GLY A 220 -14.39 20.88 12.13
C GLY A 220 -13.98 20.66 10.67
N PHE A 221 -13.85 19.40 10.25
CA PHE A 221 -13.55 19.04 8.87
C PHE A 221 -14.66 19.44 7.89
N VAL A 222 -15.93 19.19 8.23
CA VAL A 222 -17.09 19.60 7.43
C VAL A 222 -17.16 21.12 7.29
N LYS A 223 -16.90 21.86 8.38
CA LYS A 223 -16.80 23.32 8.33
C LYS A 223 -15.72 23.76 7.34
N PHE A 224 -14.53 23.15 7.36
CA PHE A 224 -13.47 23.42 6.38
C PHE A 224 -13.92 23.14 4.94
N LEU A 225 -14.58 22.01 4.69
CA LEU A 225 -15.09 21.67 3.36
C LEU A 225 -16.09 22.72 2.82
N ASN A 226 -16.93 23.26 3.70
CA ASN A 226 -17.92 24.28 3.37
C ASN A 226 -17.31 25.67 3.17
N GLU A 227 -16.23 25.99 3.89
CA GLU A 227 -15.45 27.22 3.72
C GLU A 227 -14.63 27.22 2.41
N SER A 228 -14.17 26.04 1.98
CA SER A 228 -13.25 25.86 0.85
C SER A 228 -13.98 25.76 -0.50
N LYS A 229 -14.79 26.76 -0.84
CA LYS A 229 -15.64 26.76 -2.06
C LYS A 229 -14.86 26.75 -3.38
N ASN A 230 -13.59 27.16 -3.35
CA ASN A 230 -12.69 27.17 -4.49
C ASN A 230 -12.05 25.79 -4.76
N LEU A 231 -12.17 24.85 -3.83
CA LEU A 231 -11.65 23.49 -4.00
C LEU A 231 -12.71 22.57 -4.62
N GLN A 232 -12.30 21.84 -5.65
CA GLN A 232 -13.10 20.76 -6.22
C GLN A 232 -12.74 19.45 -5.53
N PHE A 233 -13.76 18.82 -4.93
CA PHE A 233 -13.64 17.52 -4.30
C PHE A 233 -14.39 16.50 -5.14
N SER A 234 -13.83 15.30 -5.22
CA SER A 234 -14.50 14.14 -5.79
C SER A 234 -14.49 13.03 -4.76
N GLU A 235 -15.68 12.53 -4.43
CA GLU A 235 -15.90 11.51 -3.42
C GLU A 235 -16.06 10.12 -4.04
N TYR A 236 -15.46 9.13 -3.37
CA TYR A 236 -15.46 7.75 -3.80
C TYR A 236 -15.65 6.82 -2.60
N ASN A 237 -16.11 5.61 -2.90
CA ASN A 237 -16.05 4.47 -2.00
C ASN A 237 -15.06 3.45 -2.56
N CYS A 238 -14.21 2.91 -1.69
CA CYS A 238 -13.23 1.88 -2.04
C CYS A 238 -13.55 0.58 -1.30
N THR A 239 -13.80 -0.48 -2.04
CA THR A 239 -14.08 -1.84 -1.53
C THR A 239 -12.90 -2.79 -1.76
N ALA A 240 -11.69 -2.24 -1.92
CA ALA A 240 -10.49 -3.03 -2.07
C ALA A 240 -10.35 -4.01 -0.90
N PRO A 241 -9.93 -5.26 -1.14
CA PRO A 241 -9.50 -6.13 -0.04
C PRO A 241 -8.23 -5.50 0.56
N ILE A 242 -8.30 -5.16 1.84
CA ILE A 242 -7.18 -4.56 2.57
C ILE A 242 -6.73 -5.59 3.60
N ASP A 243 -5.52 -6.13 3.41
CA ASP A 243 -4.84 -6.87 4.47
C ASP A 243 -4.51 -5.88 5.61
N GLU A 244 -4.90 -6.23 6.82
CA GLU A 244 -4.75 -5.41 8.03
C GLU A 244 -3.31 -4.93 8.26
N SER A 245 -2.32 -5.70 7.80
CA SER A 245 -0.90 -5.38 7.96
C SER A 245 -0.31 -4.53 6.83
N ALA A 246 -0.97 -4.48 5.67
CA ALA A 246 -0.43 -3.92 4.42
C ALA A 246 -1.20 -2.71 3.89
N MET A 247 -2.10 -2.12 4.68
CA MET A 247 -2.90 -0.97 4.29
C MET A 247 -2.07 0.20 3.74
N TRP A 248 -0.87 0.43 4.27
CA TRP A 248 -0.01 1.53 3.84
C TRP A 248 1.08 1.10 2.85
N ASP A 249 1.03 -0.15 2.41
CA ASP A 249 1.96 -0.72 1.44
C ASP A 249 1.44 -0.63 0.00
N HIS A 250 0.22 -0.13 -0.19
CA HIS A 250 -0.35 0.13 -1.53
C HIS A 250 -0.13 1.58 -1.97
N HIS A 251 0.27 1.73 -3.23
CA HIS A 251 0.36 3.02 -3.89
C HIS A 251 -1.03 3.66 -3.97
N PRO A 252 -1.16 5.01 -3.88
CA PRO A 252 -2.44 5.71 -4.01
C PRO A 252 -3.32 5.28 -5.20
N ASN A 253 -2.72 4.86 -6.31
CA ASN A 253 -3.47 4.33 -7.46
C ASN A 253 -4.32 3.12 -7.13
N TYR A 254 -3.92 2.25 -6.20
CA TYR A 254 -4.73 1.11 -5.76
C TYR A 254 -6.09 1.58 -5.21
N TYR A 255 -6.07 2.64 -4.40
CA TYR A 255 -7.25 3.29 -3.80
C TYR A 255 -7.97 4.27 -4.73
N LEU A 256 -7.54 4.36 -5.99
CA LEU A 256 -8.14 5.21 -7.00
C LEU A 256 -8.49 4.42 -8.28
N ASP A 257 -8.13 3.15 -8.34
CA ASP A 257 -8.42 2.24 -9.44
C ASP A 257 -9.92 1.95 -9.50
N LEU A 258 -10.50 2.08 -10.70
CA LEU A 258 -11.91 1.81 -10.97
C LEU A 258 -12.32 0.36 -10.67
N LYS A 259 -11.38 -0.58 -10.57
CA LYS A 259 -11.65 -1.95 -10.11
C LYS A 259 -12.17 -2.01 -8.67
N HIS A 260 -11.67 -1.12 -7.81
CA HIS A 260 -11.96 -1.11 -6.37
C HIS A 260 -12.72 0.13 -5.93
N CYS A 261 -12.68 1.19 -6.73
CA CYS A 261 -13.22 2.50 -6.38
C CYS A 261 -14.37 2.89 -7.30
N SER A 262 -15.48 3.27 -6.68
CA SER A 262 -16.67 3.76 -7.35
C SER A 262 -16.99 5.18 -6.91
N GLN A 263 -17.48 6.00 -7.85
CA GLN A 263 -17.92 7.35 -7.53
C GLN A 263 -19.08 7.30 -6.54
N ALA A 264 -18.96 8.08 -5.47
CA ALA A 264 -19.96 8.17 -4.43
C ALA A 264 -20.64 9.54 -4.47
N SER A 265 -21.53 9.77 -3.49
CA SER A 265 -22.21 11.06 -3.34
C SER A 265 -22.43 11.46 -1.88
N TRP A 266 -21.75 10.77 -0.95
CA TRP A 266 -21.90 10.95 0.50
C TRP A 266 -21.41 12.32 0.98
N LEU A 267 -20.63 13.04 0.18
CA LEU A 267 -20.11 14.37 0.54
C LEU A 267 -21.24 15.41 0.64
N TYR A 268 -22.27 15.30 -0.20
CA TYR A 268 -23.44 16.19 -0.17
C TYR A 268 -24.21 16.13 1.17
N PRO A 269 -24.73 14.97 1.62
CA PRO A 269 -25.42 14.89 2.90
C PRO A 269 -24.50 15.20 4.08
N LEU A 270 -23.20 14.86 4.01
CA LEU A 270 -22.23 15.17 5.05
C LEU A 270 -22.05 16.69 5.21
N ARG A 271 -21.92 17.44 4.09
CA ARG A 271 -21.84 18.91 4.10
C ARG A 271 -23.11 19.59 4.61
N ALA A 272 -24.26 18.93 4.45
CA ALA A 272 -25.54 19.36 5.01
C ALA A 272 -25.69 19.05 6.51
N GLY A 273 -24.66 18.49 7.15
CA GLY A 273 -24.65 18.21 8.59
C GLY A 273 -25.34 16.90 8.98
N ARG A 274 -25.57 15.97 8.04
CA ARG A 274 -26.07 14.64 8.40
C ARG A 274 -24.97 13.84 9.10
N SER A 275 -25.35 13.13 10.16
CA SER A 275 -24.46 12.19 10.85
C SER A 275 -24.04 11.07 9.90
N PRO A 276 -22.78 10.59 9.95
CA PRO A 276 -22.35 9.40 9.22
C PRO A 276 -23.26 8.18 9.41
N SER A 277 -23.85 8.00 10.60
CA SER A 277 -24.77 6.87 10.87
C SER A 277 -26.11 6.94 10.13
N SER A 278 -26.48 8.10 9.56
CA SER A 278 -27.72 8.29 8.82
C SER A 278 -27.52 8.49 7.32
N ILE A 279 -26.28 8.36 6.83
CA ILE A 279 -25.94 8.43 5.40
C ILE A 279 -25.94 7.02 4.83
N ASP A 280 -26.72 6.81 3.77
CA ASP A 280 -26.57 5.62 2.93
C ASP A 280 -25.36 5.84 2.01
N TRP A 281 -24.27 5.12 2.31
CA TRP A 281 -23.01 5.26 1.60
C TRP A 281 -23.07 4.80 0.15
N THR A 282 -24.06 3.98 -0.22
CA THR A 282 -24.20 3.39 -1.56
C THR A 282 -25.16 4.17 -2.45
N GLN A 283 -26.00 5.02 -1.87
CA GLN A 283 -26.98 5.81 -2.60
C GLN A 283 -26.30 6.92 -3.41
N GLN A 284 -26.78 7.14 -4.64
CA GLN A 284 -26.46 8.35 -5.39
C GLN A 284 -27.43 9.48 -5.01
N HIS A 285 -26.88 10.55 -4.44
CA HIS A 285 -27.56 11.77 -4.05
C HIS A 285 -27.39 12.79 -5.17
N ALA A 286 -28.51 13.33 -5.65
CA ALA A 286 -28.49 14.38 -6.65
C ALA A 286 -27.90 15.66 -6.06
N TYR A 287 -26.82 16.17 -6.66
CA TYR A 287 -26.34 17.52 -6.43
C TYR A 287 -27.38 18.51 -6.95
N MET A 288 -28.22 19.05 -6.07
CA MET A 288 -29.08 20.18 -6.46
C MET A 288 -28.18 21.38 -6.69
N SER A 289 -28.13 21.87 -7.94
CA SER A 289 -27.51 23.16 -8.24
C SER A 289 -28.17 24.23 -7.36
N PRO A 290 -27.40 25.17 -6.77
CA PRO A 290 -28.00 26.28 -6.06
C PRO A 290 -28.94 26.98 -7.02
N LYS A 291 -30.23 27.04 -6.66
CA LYS A 291 -31.24 27.79 -7.42
C LYS A 291 -30.65 29.18 -7.69
N GLN A 292 -30.41 29.50 -8.96
CA GLN A 292 -30.24 30.89 -9.34
C GLN A 292 -31.49 31.60 -8.81
N ASN A 293 -31.29 32.59 -7.95
CA ASN A 293 -32.38 33.44 -7.50
C ASN A 293 -33.06 33.97 -8.76
N ASP A 294 -34.30 33.56 -8.98
CA ASP A 294 -35.22 34.28 -9.84
C ASP A 294 -35.31 35.70 -9.28
N GLN A 295 -34.53 36.62 -9.86
CA GLN A 295 -34.82 38.03 -9.75
C GLN A 295 -36.15 38.25 -10.46
N PRO A 296 -37.20 38.70 -9.77
CA PRO A 296 -38.40 39.12 -10.46
C PRO A 296 -38.05 40.34 -11.31
N LEU A 297 -38.26 40.22 -12.62
CA LEU A 297 -38.41 41.39 -13.48
C LEU A 297 -39.64 42.17 -13.02
N SER A 298 -39.41 43.27 -12.30
CA SER A 298 -40.34 44.39 -12.13
C SER A 298 -39.56 45.62 -11.68
#